data_AF-A0A1X1BYW9-F1
#
_entry.id   AF-A0A1X1BYW9-F1
#
_cell.length_a   1.000
_cell.length_b   1.000
_cell.length_c   1.000
_cell.angle_alpha   90.00
_cell.angle_beta   90.00
_cell.angle_gamma   90.00
#
_symmetry.space_group_name_H-M   'P 1'
#
loop_
_entity.id
_entity.type
_entity.pdbx_description
1 polymer ?
#
loop_
_entity_poly.entity_id
_entity_poly.type
_entity_poly.pdbx_seq_one_letter_code
_entity_poly.pdbx_strand_id
1 'polypeptide(L)'
;MGAGGSLCSSTAQSSAFLETDDDALPHASALWTVNRQLSFCFGVALLSLLLDLLSAHLALHQAWRLTFYSAALISLLPILASFGLDNRAIVRRLSPYKESV
;
A
#
# COMPACT_ATOMS: atom_id res chain seq x y z
N MET A 1 -0.70 -1.47 -13.89
CA MET A 1 -0.98 -2.88 -13.55
C MET A 1 0.15 -3.75 -14.09
N GLY A 2 1.01 -4.27 -13.22
CA GLY A 2 2.14 -5.14 -13.58
C GLY A 2 3.48 -4.69 -12.99
N ALA A 3 4.26 -5.66 -12.49
CA ALA A 3 5.56 -5.55 -11.83
C ALA A 3 5.66 -4.68 -10.55
N GLY A 4 5.37 -3.38 -10.61
CA GLY A 4 5.59 -2.46 -9.48
C GLY A 4 4.71 -2.75 -8.26
N GLY A 5 3.41 -3.04 -8.48
CA GLY A 5 2.47 -3.34 -7.41
C GLY A 5 2.70 -4.70 -6.74
N SER A 6 3.22 -5.68 -7.48
CA SER A 6 3.62 -6.98 -6.92
C SER A 6 4.91 -6.86 -6.12
N LEU A 7 5.91 -6.12 -6.63
CA LEU A 7 7.17 -5.89 -5.91
C LEU A 7 6.93 -5.17 -4.58
N CYS A 8 6.19 -4.06 -4.58
CA CYS A 8 5.86 -3.32 -3.36
C CYS A 8 5.11 -4.20 -2.36
N SER A 9 4.11 -4.97 -2.82
CA SER A 9 3.32 -5.83 -1.94
C SER A 9 4.14 -7.00 -1.37
N SER A 10 5.03 -7.61 -2.15
CA SER A 10 5.87 -8.71 -1.68
C SER A 10 6.94 -8.21 -0.71
N THR A 11 7.59 -7.08 -1.00
CA THR A 11 8.54 -6.45 -0.07
C THR A 11 7.85 -6.06 1.24
N ALA A 12 6.67 -5.41 1.18
CA ALA A 12 5.95 -5.01 2.38
C ALA A 12 5.48 -6.21 3.21
N GLN A 13 5.03 -7.29 2.57
CA GLN A 13 4.64 -8.52 3.26
C GLN A 13 5.84 -9.19 3.93
N SER A 14 6.94 -9.38 3.19
CA SER A 14 8.16 -9.97 3.75
C SER A 14 8.69 -9.13 4.90
N SER A 15 8.72 -7.80 4.78
CA SER A 15 9.13 -6.91 5.86
C SER A 15 8.21 -6.98 7.09
N ALA A 16 6.89 -7.09 6.91
CA ALA A 16 5.94 -7.20 8.01
C ALA A 16 6.10 -8.51 8.80
N PHE A 17 6.58 -9.58 8.15
CA PHE A 17 6.72 -10.89 8.75
C PHE A 17 8.13 -11.20 9.28
N LEU A 18 9.10 -10.28 9.16
CA LEU A 18 10.47 -10.47 9.66
C LEU A 18 10.55 -10.72 11.17
N GLU A 19 9.65 -10.11 11.96
CA GLU A 19 9.59 -10.23 13.42
C GLU A 19 8.34 -11.01 13.90
N THR A 20 7.62 -11.70 13.00
CA THR A 20 6.44 -12.49 13.37
C THR A 20 6.85 -13.92 13.72
N ASP A 21 6.47 -14.40 14.90
CA ASP A 21 6.70 -15.78 15.34
C ASP A 21 6.06 -16.81 14.39
N ASP A 22 6.69 -17.98 14.23
CA ASP A 22 6.30 -19.00 13.26
C ASP A 22 4.88 -19.56 13.47
N ASP A 23 4.40 -19.57 14.71
CA ASP A 23 3.04 -19.99 15.09
C ASP A 23 1.99 -18.93 14.72
N ALA A 24 2.37 -17.66 14.68
CA ALA A 24 1.51 -16.54 14.31
C ALA A 24 1.51 -16.23 12.80
N LEU A 25 2.51 -16.70 12.04
CA LEU A 25 2.64 -16.49 10.59
C LEU A 25 1.36 -16.84 9.77
N PRO A 26 0.66 -17.96 10.00
CA PRO A 26 -0.55 -18.28 9.24
C PRO A 26 -1.66 -17.25 9.46
N HIS A 27 -1.84 -16.81 10.71
CA HIS A 27 -2.82 -15.78 11.07
C HIS A 27 -2.43 -14.41 10.49
N ALA A 28 -1.15 -14.04 10.58
CA ALA A 28 -0.63 -12.80 10.02
C ALA A 28 -0.80 -12.74 8.49
N SER A 29 -0.56 -13.85 7.79
CA SER A 29 -0.76 -13.97 6.33
C SER A 29 -2.23 -13.86 5.91
N ALA A 30 -3.14 -14.46 6.68
CA ALA A 30 -4.57 -14.32 6.46
C ALA A 30 -5.03 -12.87 6.63
N LEU A 31 -4.61 -12.21 7.72
CA LEU A 31 -4.90 -10.80 7.97
C LEU A 31 -4.33 -9.90 6.88
N TRP A 32 -3.10 -10.13 6.43
CA TRP A 32 -2.49 -9.40 5.32
C TRP A 32 -3.30 -9.50 4.03
N THR A 33 -3.78 -10.70 3.71
CA THR A 33 -4.59 -10.95 2.51
C THR A 33 -5.95 -10.27 2.60
N VAL A 34 -6.61 -10.33 3.76
CA VAL A 34 -7.88 -9.63 4.01
C VAL A 34 -7.70 -8.11 3.91
N ASN A 35 -6.67 -7.57 4.56
CA ASN A 35 -6.36 -6.14 4.50
C ASN A 35 -6.14 -5.66 3.05
N ARG A 36 -5.43 -6.46 2.25
CA ARG A 36 -5.18 -6.14 0.84
C ARG A 36 -6.46 -6.15 0.02
N GLN A 37 -7.30 -7.17 0.18
CA GLN A 37 -8.58 -7.26 -0.54
C GLN A 37 -9.52 -6.13 -0.13
N LEU A 38 -9.63 -5.84 1.16
CA LEU A 38 -10.43 -4.72 1.67
C LEU A 38 -9.93 -3.38 1.12
N SER A 39 -8.61 -3.16 1.15
CA SER A 39 -7.99 -1.94 0.60
C SER A 39 -8.26 -1.77 -0.90
N PHE A 40 -8.22 -2.86 -1.66
CA PHE A 40 -8.57 -2.83 -3.08
C PHE A 40 -10.04 -2.48 -3.30
N CYS A 41 -10.95 -3.18 -2.60
CA CYS A 41 -12.38 -2.90 -2.68
C CYS A 41 -12.70 -1.46 -2.30
N PHE A 42 -12.13 -0.98 -1.20
CA PHE A 42 -12.27 0.41 -0.75
C PHE A 42 -11.74 1.40 -1.78
N GLY A 43 -10.56 1.16 -2.34
CA GLY A 43 -9.97 2.02 -3.38
C GLY A 43 -10.84 2.12 -4.63
N VAL A 44 -11.38 0.99 -5.11
CA VAL A 44 -12.30 0.97 -6.25
C VAL A 44 -13.59 1.72 -5.92
N ALA A 45 -14.19 1.49 -4.75
CA ALA A 45 -15.40 2.18 -4.33
C ALA A 45 -15.19 3.70 -4.22
N LEU A 46 -14.09 4.12 -3.60
CA LEU A 46 -13.73 5.54 -3.43
C LEU A 46 -13.53 6.24 -4.78
N LEU A 47 -12.76 5.64 -5.70
CA LEU A 47 -12.53 6.23 -7.02
C LEU A 47 -13.79 6.22 -7.90
N SER A 48 -14.65 5.20 -7.75
CA SER A 48 -15.94 5.14 -8.44
C SER A 48 -16.88 6.25 -7.96
N LEU A 49 -16.97 6.45 -6.64
CA LEU A 49 -17.76 7.54 -6.06
C LEU A 49 -17.23 8.90 -6.50
N LEU A 50 -15.90 9.09 -6.48
CA LEU A 50 -15.28 10.33 -6.94
C LEU A 50 -15.60 10.60 -8.42
N LEU A 51 -15.51 9.59 -9.28
CA LEU A 51 -15.85 9.71 -10.69
C LEU A 51 -17.32 10.07 -10.88
N ASP A 52 -18.23 9.45 -10.13
CA ASP A 52 -19.66 9.73 -10.19
C ASP A 52 -19.97 11.18 -9.79
N LEU A 53 -19.40 11.64 -8.68
CA LEU A 53 -19.53 13.03 -8.20
C LEU A 53 -18.98 14.05 -9.21
N LEU A 54 -17.83 13.76 -9.83
CA LEU A 54 -17.24 14.64 -10.84
C LEU A 54 -18.06 14.63 -12.13
N SER A 55 -18.60 13.48 -12.53
CA SER A 55 -19.43 13.34 -13.74
C SER A 55 -20.78 14.05 -13.59
N ALA A 56 -21.28 14.23 -12.36
CA ALA A 56 -22.47 15.02 -12.09
C ALA A 56 -22.28 16.54 -12.31
N HIS A 57 -21.04 17.05 -12.27
CA HIS A 57 -20.75 18.49 -12.33
C HIS A 57 -19.88 18.92 -13.51
N LEU A 58 -19.20 17.97 -14.17
CA LEU A 58 -18.21 18.25 -15.23
C LEU A 58 -18.49 17.39 -16.46
N ALA A 59 -17.91 17.81 -17.60
CA ALA A 59 -17.88 16.96 -18.79
C ALA A 59 -17.14 15.65 -18.50
N LEU A 60 -17.66 14.52 -19.00
CA LEU A 60 -17.17 13.17 -18.72
C LEU A 60 -15.64 13.03 -18.88
N HIS A 61 -15.07 13.61 -19.95
CA HIS A 61 -13.63 13.58 -20.19
C HIS A 61 -12.81 14.28 -19.09
N GLN A 62 -13.32 15.37 -18.52
CA GLN A 62 -12.66 16.08 -17.42
C GLN A 62 -12.79 15.30 -16.11
N ALA A 63 -13.96 14.70 -15.84
CA ALA A 63 -14.19 13.86 -14.68
C ALA A 63 -13.20 12.67 -14.63
N TRP A 64 -13.03 11.96 -15.74
CA TRP A 64 -12.04 10.87 -15.84
C TRP A 64 -10.62 11.35 -15.57
N ARG A 65 -10.19 12.46 -16.18
CA ARG A 65 -8.83 13.01 -15.97
C ARG A 65 -8.57 13.32 -14.50
N LEU A 66 -9.52 13.97 -13.84
CA LEU A 66 -9.40 14.33 -12.43
C LEU A 66 -9.40 13.09 -11.51
N THR A 67 -10.22 12.08 -11.79
CA THR A 67 -10.18 10.81 -11.06
C THR A 67 -8.84 10.08 -11.23
N PHE A 68 -8.25 10.10 -12.43
CA PHE A 68 -6.91 9.51 -12.62
C PHE A 68 -5.80 10.33 -11.95
N TYR A 69 -5.87 11.66 -11.97
CA TYR A 69 -4.91 12.50 -11.26
C TYR A 69 -5.01 12.36 -9.75
N SER A 70 -6.22 12.25 -9.19
CA SER A 70 -6.40 11.99 -7.77
C SER A 70 -5.85 10.62 -7.39
N ALA A 71 -6.12 9.58 -8.17
CA ALA A 71 -5.54 8.25 -7.97
C ALA A 71 -3.99 8.29 -7.98
N ALA A 72 -3.41 9.03 -8.93
CA ALA A 72 -1.96 9.22 -9.00
C ALA A 72 -1.42 9.94 -7.75
N LEU A 73 -2.04 11.04 -7.32
CA LEU A 73 -1.67 11.77 -6.10
C LEU A 73 -1.77 10.91 -4.84
N ILE A 74 -2.86 10.16 -4.69
CA ILE A 74 -3.08 9.26 -3.55
C ILE A 74 -1.97 8.19 -3.49
N SER A 75 -1.53 7.68 -4.65
CA SER A 75 -0.44 6.68 -4.71
C SER A 75 0.93 7.21 -4.27
N LEU A 76 1.09 8.54 -4.15
CA LEU A 76 2.31 9.17 -3.62
C LEU A 76 2.29 9.34 -2.09
N LEU A 77 1.13 9.24 -1.44
CA LEU A 77 1.02 9.37 0.03
C LEU A 77 1.94 8.42 0.81
N PRO A 78 2.12 7.13 0.41
CA PRO A 78 3.04 6.22 1.10
C PRO A 78 4.50 6.70 1.04
N ILE A 79 4.90 7.38 -0.04
CA ILE A 79 6.25 7.94 -0.17
C ILE A 79 6.43 9.07 0.84
N LEU A 80 5.41 9.93 1.00
CA LEU A 80 5.41 10.98 2.01
C LEU A 80 5.50 10.42 3.43
N ALA A 81 4.72 9.38 3.72
CA ALA A 81 4.78 8.68 5.01
C ALA A 81 6.16 8.03 5.27
N SER A 82 6.83 7.56 4.21
CA SER A 82 8.14 6.93 4.31
C SER A 82 9.26 7.91 4.70
N PHE A 83 9.11 9.22 4.43
CA PHE A 83 10.07 10.22 4.91
C PHE A 83 10.03 10.41 6.43
N GLY A 84 8.93 10.02 7.09
CA GLY A 84 8.80 10.04 8.55
C GLY A 84 9.41 8.83 9.25
N LEU A 85 9.83 7.79 8.50
CA LEU A 85 10.45 6.60 9.05
C LEU A 85 11.92 6.89 9.38
N ASP A 86 12.32 6.69 10.64
CA ASP A 86 13.71 6.87 11.07
C ASP A 86 14.59 5.73 10.53
N ASN A 87 15.11 5.93 9.31
CA ASN A 87 15.94 4.96 8.60
C ASN A 87 17.15 4.47 9.43
N ARG A 88 17.69 5.28 10.35
CA ARG A 88 18.83 4.87 11.19
C ARG A 88 18.41 3.86 12.25
N ALA A 89 17.23 4.03 12.84
CA ALA A 89 16.67 3.08 13.80
C ALA A 89 16.34 1.73 13.14
N ILE A 90 15.80 1.77 11.91
CA ILE A 90 15.45 0.57 11.13
C ILE A 90 16.72 -0.23 10.76
N VAL A 91 17.76 0.43 10.24
CA VAL A 91 19.03 -0.24 9.90
C VAL A 91 19.69 -0.86 11.14
N ARG A 92 19.64 -0.17 12.28
CA ARG A 92 20.24 -0.66 13.54
C ARG A 92 19.53 -1.88 14.12
N ARG A 93 18.23 -2.08 13.83
CA ARG A 93 17.47 -3.29 14.21
C ARG A 93 17.70 -4.47 13.26
N LEU A 94 18.00 -4.20 11.99
CA LEU A 94 18.30 -5.25 10.99
C LEU A 94 19.75 -5.75 11.06
N SER A 95 20.71 -4.93 11.52
CA SER A 95 22.12 -5.33 11.71
C SER A 95 22.36 -6.52 12.66
N PRO A 96 21.74 -6.63 13.85
CA PRO A 96 22.00 -7.75 14.77
C PRO A 96 21.57 -9.12 14.22
N TYR A 97 20.68 -9.19 13.23
CA TYR A 97 20.29 -10.45 12.57
C TYR A 97 21.39 -11.00 11.65
N LYS A 98 22.32 -10.15 11.18
CA LYS A 98 23.37 -10.54 10.24
C LYS A 98 24.57 -11.22 10.90
N GLU A 99 24.69 -11.16 12.23
CA GLU A 99 25.80 -11.75 12.99
C GLU A 99 25.47 -13.12 13.62
N SER A 100 24.24 -13.63 13.45
CA SER A 100 23.81 -14.94 13.96
C SER A 100 23.60 -16.00 12.87
N VAL A 101 24.15 -15.82 11.66
CA VAL A 101 24.18 -16.80 10.57
C VAL A 101 25.60 -17.25 10.30
#